data_AF-A0A411PFK8-F1
#
_entry.id   AF-A0A411PFK8-F1
#
_cell.length_a   1.000
_cell.length_b   1.000
_cell.length_c   1.000
_cell.angle_alpha   90.00
_cell.angle_beta   90.00
_cell.angle_gamma   90.00
#
_symmetry.space_group_name_H-M   'P 1'
#
loop_
_entity.id
_entity.type
_entity.pdbx_description
1 polymer ?
#
loop_
_entity_poly.entity_id
_entity_poly.type
_entity_poly.pdbx_seq_one_letter_code
_entity_poly.pdbx_strand_id
1 'polypeptide(L)'
;MSEEKQELTIYQIADQFIALANQLSQQENDIGKVGTGMRYAASRFNAFEAAIKSSDLKAEKDNALEWFAKEYKDMLEENLNDHIAYPPGTPRD
;
A
#
# COMPACT_ATOMS: atom_id res chain seq x y z
N MET A 1 -19.94 25.46 16.70
CA MET A 1 -18.60 24.86 16.78
C MET A 1 -18.51 23.89 15.62
N SER A 2 -17.86 24.30 14.53
CA SER A 2 -17.62 23.41 13.39
C SER A 2 -16.64 22.34 13.86
N GLU A 3 -16.98 21.07 13.70
CA GLU A 3 -16.04 19.98 13.95
C GLU A 3 -14.85 20.16 12.99
N GLU A 4 -13.66 20.44 13.53
CA GLU A 4 -12.43 20.36 12.76
C GLU A 4 -12.23 18.91 12.35
N LYS A 5 -12.34 18.64 11.05
CA LYS A 5 -12.09 17.32 10.49
C LYS A 5 -10.61 17.01 10.68
N GLN A 6 -10.31 16.13 11.62
CA GLN A 6 -8.95 15.68 11.87
C GLN A 6 -8.41 14.97 10.62
N GLU A 7 -7.29 15.45 10.06
CA GLU A 7 -6.64 14.81 8.92
C GLU A 7 -6.03 13.48 9.34
N LEU A 8 -6.22 12.44 8.52
CA LEU A 8 -5.68 11.11 8.78
C LEU A 8 -4.20 11.05 8.38
N THR A 9 -3.40 10.35 9.17
CA THR A 9 -2.02 10.03 8.79
C THR A 9 -1.98 8.94 7.70
N ILE A 10 -0.86 8.83 7.00
CA ILE A 10 -0.66 7.76 6.01
C ILE A 10 -0.82 6.35 6.61
N TYR A 11 -0.43 6.17 7.87
CA TYR A 11 -0.56 4.89 8.59
C TYR A 11 -2.04 4.58 8.85
N GLN A 12 -2.82 5.56 9.29
CA GLN A 12 -4.26 5.39 9.52
C GLN A 12 -5.04 5.14 8.22
N ILE A 13 -4.55 5.64 7.09
CA ILE A 13 -5.09 5.34 5.76
C ILE A 13 -4.72 3.90 5.35
N ALA A 14 -3.45 3.51 5.52
CA ALA A 14 -2.98 2.17 5.23
C ALA A 14 -3.73 1.10 6.05
N ASP A 15 -3.98 1.35 7.34
CA ASP A 15 -4.72 0.47 8.23
C ASP A 15 -6.14 0.18 7.72
N GLN A 16 -6.80 1.17 7.09
CA GLN A 16 -8.12 0.96 6.50
C GLN A 16 -8.07 0.00 5.30
N PHE A 17 -7.04 0.10 4.45
CA PHE A 17 -6.85 -0.85 3.35
C PHE A 17 -6.51 -2.26 3.86
N ILE A 18 -5.68 -2.35 4.90
CA ILE A 18 -5.33 -3.63 5.55
C ILE A 18 -6.56 -4.27 6.20
N ALA A 19 -7.39 -3.48 6.88
CA ALA A 19 -8.63 -3.97 7.50
C ALA A 19 -9.55 -4.61 6.45
N LEU A 20 -9.74 -3.95 5.30
CA LEU A 20 -10.52 -4.51 4.20
C LEU A 20 -9.87 -5.78 3.63
N ALA A 21 -8.55 -5.79 3.45
CA ALA A 21 -7.84 -6.95 2.96
C ALA A 21 -7.95 -8.16 3.90
N ASN A 22 -7.94 -7.93 5.21
CA ASN A 22 -8.17 -8.97 6.21
C ASN A 22 -9.58 -9.55 6.10
N GLN A 23 -10.60 -8.70 5.93
CA GLN A 23 -11.98 -9.14 5.70
C GLN A 23 -12.10 -9.98 4.42
N LEU A 24 -11.53 -9.52 3.31
CA LEU A 24 -11.53 -10.23 2.04
C LEU A 24 -10.76 -11.56 2.13
N SER A 25 -9.65 -11.60 2.87
CA SER A 25 -8.85 -12.82 3.03
C SER A 25 -9.62 -13.92 3.75
N GLN A 26 -10.46 -13.54 4.73
CA GLN A 26 -11.37 -14.47 5.40
C GLN A 26 -12.50 -14.92 4.47
N GLN A 27 -13.08 -14.02 3.68
CA GLN A 27 -14.19 -14.31 2.76
C GLN A 27 -13.76 -15.23 1.61
N GLU A 28 -12.59 -14.97 1.02
CA GLU A 28 -12.06 -15.73 -0.11
C GLU A 28 -11.30 -16.99 0.33
N ASN A 29 -10.97 -17.11 1.63
CA ASN A 29 -10.11 -18.13 2.19
C ASN A 29 -8.77 -18.26 1.42
N ASP A 30 -8.26 -17.15 0.90
CA ASP A 30 -7.05 -17.08 0.07
C ASP A 30 -6.35 -15.73 0.22
N ILE A 31 -5.39 -15.68 1.13
CA ILE A 31 -4.56 -14.48 1.37
C ILE A 31 -3.69 -14.12 0.16
N GLY A 32 -3.29 -15.10 -0.66
CA GLY A 32 -2.46 -14.88 -1.84
C GLY A 32 -3.21 -14.18 -2.96
N LYS A 33 -4.47 -14.58 -3.19
CA LYS A 33 -5.40 -13.93 -4.12
C LYS A 33 -5.68 -12.49 -3.71
N VAL A 34 -5.98 -12.26 -2.42
CA VAL A 34 -6.24 -10.91 -1.91
C VAL A 34 -4.99 -10.02 -1.97
N GLY A 35 -3.82 -10.55 -1.60
CA GLY A 35 -2.55 -9.83 -1.73
C GLY A 35 -2.23 -9.46 -3.18
N THR A 36 -2.56 -10.33 -4.15
CA THR A 36 -2.43 -10.01 -5.58
C THR A 36 -3.41 -8.92 -6.01
N GLY A 37 -4.65 -8.98 -5.53
CA GLY A 37 -5.65 -7.92 -5.73
C GLY A 37 -5.19 -6.57 -5.18
N MET A 38 -4.59 -6.53 -3.99
CA MET A 38 -4.06 -5.32 -3.38
C MET A 38 -2.94 -4.69 -4.23
N ARG A 39 -1.96 -5.49 -4.69
CA ARG A 39 -0.90 -4.99 -5.59
C ARG A 39 -1.47 -4.43 -6.89
N TYR A 40 -2.46 -5.10 -7.47
CA TYR A 40 -3.10 -4.63 -8.69
C TYR A 40 -3.90 -3.33 -8.45
N ALA A 41 -4.65 -3.24 -7.36
CA ALA A 41 -5.37 -2.03 -6.98
C ALA A 41 -4.43 -0.84 -6.78
N ALA A 42 -3.33 -1.03 -6.05
CA ALA A 42 -2.29 -0.01 -5.85
C ALA A 42 -1.70 0.46 -7.20
N SER A 43 -1.37 -0.47 -8.11
CA SER A 43 -0.84 -0.10 -9.43
C SER A 43 -1.81 0.76 -10.25
N ARG A 44 -3.12 0.49 -10.17
CA ARG A 44 -4.15 1.27 -10.87
C ARG A 44 -4.32 2.66 -10.27
N PHE A 45 -4.30 2.74 -8.95
CA PHE A 45 -4.39 4.02 -8.24
C PHE A 45 -3.17 4.89 -8.53
N ASN A 46 -1.96 4.34 -8.45
CA ASN A 46 -0.72 5.07 -8.72
C ASN A 46 -0.60 5.48 -10.19
N ALA A 47 -1.06 4.66 -11.13
CA ALA A 47 -1.13 5.05 -12.54
C ALA A 47 -2.08 6.24 -12.75
N PHE A 48 -3.21 6.26 -12.04
CA PHE A 48 -4.13 7.40 -12.08
C PHE A 48 -3.52 8.64 -11.40
N GLU A 49 -2.84 8.48 -10.27
CA GLU A 49 -2.09 9.55 -9.59
C GLU A 49 -1.07 10.19 -10.53
N ALA A 50 -0.29 9.38 -11.26
CA ALA A 50 0.65 9.87 -12.27
C ALA A 50 -0.08 10.66 -13.36
N ALA A 51 -1.20 10.13 -13.86
CA ALA A 51 -1.97 10.76 -14.93
C ALA A 51 -2.54 12.13 -14.57
N ILE A 52 -2.95 12.35 -13.31
CA ILE A 52 -3.50 13.64 -12.87
C ILE A 52 -2.41 14.66 -12.50
N LYS A 53 -1.20 14.20 -12.16
CA LYS A 53 -0.06 15.07 -11.78
C LYS A 53 0.82 15.44 -12.97
N SER A 54 0.84 14.60 -14.00
CA SER A 54 1.71 14.74 -15.17
C SER A 54 1.12 15.70 -16.21
N SER A 55 1.98 16.50 -16.83
CA SER A 55 1.61 17.30 -18.01
C SER A 55 1.79 16.54 -19.32
N ASP A 56 2.75 15.61 -19.37
CA ASP A 56 2.96 14.67 -20.47
C ASP A 56 3.29 13.27 -19.94
N LEU A 57 2.24 12.49 -19.63
CA LEU A 57 2.41 11.16 -19.03
C LEU A 57 3.20 10.22 -19.94
N LYS A 58 3.17 10.45 -21.25
CA LYS A 58 3.90 9.61 -22.20
C LYS A 58 5.41 9.82 -22.04
N ALA A 59 5.87 11.06 -21.89
CA ALA A 59 7.27 11.37 -21.65
C ALA A 59 7.71 10.99 -20.22
N GLU A 60 6.82 11.11 -19.24
CA GLU A 60 7.13 10.88 -17.82
C GLU A 60 6.92 9.42 -17.36
N LYS A 61 6.34 8.55 -18.20
CA LYS A 61 5.94 7.18 -17.86
C LYS A 61 7.05 6.38 -17.18
N ASP A 62 8.25 6.36 -17.76
CA ASP A 62 9.33 5.51 -17.27
C ASP A 62 9.87 6.03 -15.92
N ASN A 63 9.93 7.36 -15.74
CA ASN A 63 10.26 7.97 -14.46
C ASN A 63 9.21 7.65 -13.39
N ALA A 64 7.92 7.69 -13.75
CA ALA A 64 6.84 7.33 -12.83
C ALA A 64 6.94 5.85 -12.41
N LEU A 65 7.18 4.95 -13.37
CA LEU A 65 7.38 3.52 -13.09
C LEU A 65 8.55 3.29 -12.12
N GLU A 66 9.69 3.92 -12.37
CA GLU A 66 10.86 3.80 -11.49
C GLU A 66 10.57 4.32 -10.08
N TRP A 67 9.95 5.50 -9.98
CA TRP A 67 9.64 6.11 -8.70
C TRP A 67 8.66 5.27 -7.87
N PHE A 68 7.50 4.88 -8.44
CA PHE A 68 6.52 4.07 -7.70
C PHE A 68 7.07 2.69 -7.32
N ALA A 69 7.86 2.06 -8.20
CA ALA A 69 8.47 0.77 -7.91
C ALA A 69 9.50 0.87 -6.78
N LYS A 70 10.30 1.95 -6.75
CA LYS A 70 11.26 2.21 -5.69
C LYS A 70 10.56 2.45 -4.35
N GLU A 71 9.57 3.34 -4.30
CA GLU A 71 8.82 3.62 -3.06
C GLU A 71 8.18 2.34 -2.50
N TYR A 72 7.53 1.54 -3.36
CA TYR A 72 6.95 0.26 -2.94
C TYR A 72 8.01 -0.71 -2.41
N LYS A 73 9.16 -0.80 -3.09
CA LYS A 73 10.26 -1.68 -2.68
C LYS A 73 10.80 -1.27 -1.30
N ASP A 74 11.06 0.01 -1.09
CA ASP A 74 11.64 0.51 0.16
C ASP A 74 10.69 0.26 1.35
N MET A 75 9.39 0.56 1.19
CA MET A 75 8.38 0.24 2.19
C MET A 75 8.27 -1.27 2.45
N LEU A 76 8.29 -2.10 1.40
CA LEU A 76 8.23 -3.55 1.56
C LEU A 76 9.47 -4.09 2.28
N GLU A 77 10.65 -3.56 1.98
CA GLU A 77 11.90 -3.93 2.63
C GLU A 77 11.86 -3.62 4.14
N GLU A 78 11.38 -2.44 4.53
CA GLU A 78 11.20 -2.08 5.94
C GLU A 78 10.26 -3.07 6.66
N ASN A 79 9.08 -3.34 6.09
CA ASN A 79 8.13 -4.28 6.68
C ASN A 79 8.67 -5.73 6.76
N LEU A 80 9.46 -6.16 5.77
CA LEU A 80 10.11 -7.47 5.79
C LEU A 80 11.19 -7.53 6.88
N ASN A 81 11.98 -6.47 7.04
CA ASN A 81 12.98 -6.37 8.10
C ASN A 81 12.33 -6.44 9.49
N ASP A 82 11.18 -5.80 9.68
CA ASP A 82 10.41 -5.91 10.91
C ASP A 82 9.93 -7.34 11.18
N HIS A 83 9.45 -8.05 10.15
CA HIS A 83 9.07 -9.46 10.29
C HIS A 83 10.28 -10.39 10.50
N ILE A 84 11.47 -10.03 10.02
CA ILE A 84 12.71 -10.76 10.30
C ILE A 84 13.13 -10.54 11.75
N ALA A 85 13.07 -9.30 12.24
CA ALA A 85 13.40 -8.95 13.62
C ALA A 85 12.38 -9.51 14.63
N TYR A 86 11.10 -9.55 14.25
CA TYR A 86 9.99 -10.01 15.08
C TYR A 86 9.11 -11.03 14.33
N PRO A 87 9.58 -12.28 14.15
CA PRO A 87 8.83 -13.28 13.40
C PRO A 87 7.46 -13.56 14.03
N PRO A 88 6.41 -13.75 13.22
CA PRO A 88 5.09 -14.12 13.73
C PRO A 88 5.16 -15.39 14.59
N GLY A 89 4.53 -15.35 15.77
CA GLY A 89 4.51 -16.48 16.71
C GLY A 89 5.68 -16.53 17.69
N THR A 90 6.61 -15.58 17.64
CA THR A 90 7.66 -15.42 18.65
C THR A 90 7.11 -14.66 19.87
N PRO A 91 7.26 -15.15 21.11
CA PRO A 91 6.94 -14.39 22.30
C PRO A 91 7.75 -13.08 22.31
N ARG A 92 7.09 -11.96 22.58
CA ARG A 92 7.78 -10.68 22.83
C ARG A 92 8.06 -10.63 24.32
N ASP A 93 9.34 -10.62 24.70
CA ASP A 93 9.80 -10.39 26.07
C ASP A 93 9.48 -8.97 26.54
#